data_AF-A0A0N1IK94-F1
#
_entry.id   AF-A0A0N1IK94-F1
#
_cell.length_a   1.000
_cell.length_b   1.000
_cell.length_c   1.000
_cell.angle_alpha   90.00
_cell.angle_beta   90.00
_cell.angle_gamma   90.00
#
_symmetry.space_group_name_H-M   'P 1'
#
loop_
_entity.id
_entity.type
_entity.pdbx_description
1 polymer ?
#
loop_
_entity_poly.entity_id
_entity_poly.type
_entity_poly.pdbx_seq_one_letter_code
_entity_poly.pdbx_strand_id
1 'polypeptide(L)'
;MSTSAALGKLFGAASAALLTATAYLTYSGRLQKHTQLIVTPSNSSLTPATNSSNSNADAAMAMASDLPFPVVLPPRIAPHQAAQLTSAFSQQCAEAARFGLPSTAEVRCYGGYVASLNYERRIPNWVMEVVDYRRRRGGARNPGKDSGADDSFSADEADGGGSRSPDEVSRQRSDFYADDTVPALFRVGPDSYTSRGLSRGHLAPAQLHKASQAEMDATFNMSANIVPQDMTMNAMDWLRLEGMTRKISKEVSLGQHRGNGKRRASSGDTGAAESTPASPEGGGRLYVVSGPAFVPQLVRVERRPDGTEVHVPLSFATDAARTGRGSRTPANVRPVMSYALTGDVKSGTLVAVPTHLFKVLLAEEADGRSRSVAAFLMPNGPITEPLPLTAYQVPLEAVQRVTGLQFFPGLDTARLPDMCRTHNCDAKATAWLQRYRQVAQLRAANTVPQLRQTYASLQKSAGGGQLDKTVVREFEQRTEELVAEAVGPVDALER
;
A
#
# COMPACT_ATOMS: atom_id res chain seq x y z
N MET A 1 72.91 10.52 18.96
CA MET A 1 72.11 10.10 20.14
C MET A 1 71.02 9.18 19.58
N SER A 2 71.07 7.84 19.67
CA SER A 2 71.28 6.95 20.84
C SER A 2 70.39 7.38 22.01
N THR A 3 69.48 6.58 22.60
CA THR A 3 69.10 5.13 22.53
C THR A 3 67.60 5.01 22.93
N SER A 4 66.80 3.95 22.73
CA SER A 4 66.93 2.55 22.23
C SER A 4 65.55 2.10 21.64
N ALA A 5 65.39 1.11 20.74
CA ALA A 5 65.45 -0.37 20.87
C ALA A 5 64.42 -0.99 21.85
N ALA A 6 63.72 -2.10 21.57
CA ALA A 6 63.54 -2.90 20.34
C ALA A 6 62.46 -4.01 20.55
N LEU A 7 61.91 -4.54 19.44
CA LEU A 7 61.37 -5.90 19.16
C LEU A 7 60.57 -6.71 20.24
N GLY A 8 59.63 -7.60 19.86
CA GLY A 8 59.36 -8.10 18.51
C GLY A 8 58.14 -9.03 18.40
N LYS A 9 57.96 -9.56 17.18
CA LYS A 9 56.85 -10.44 16.75
C LYS A 9 57.09 -11.88 17.21
N LEU A 10 56.02 -12.68 17.32
CA LEU A 10 56.06 -14.11 17.01
C LEU A 10 54.73 -14.61 16.43
N PHE A 11 54.82 -15.54 15.48
CA PHE A 11 53.72 -16.18 14.78
C PHE A 11 53.15 -17.38 15.56
N GLY A 12 51.91 -17.77 15.26
CA GLY A 12 51.38 -19.08 15.67
C GLY A 12 49.96 -19.31 15.15
N ALA A 13 49.81 -20.15 14.11
CA ALA A 13 48.52 -20.55 13.55
C ALA A 13 48.29 -22.05 13.74
N ALA A 14 47.15 -22.44 14.32
CA ALA A 14 46.44 -23.72 14.22
C ALA A 14 45.19 -23.62 15.13
N SER A 15 43.96 -23.64 14.64
CA SER A 15 43.21 -24.81 14.11
C SER A 15 42.77 -25.81 15.19
N ALA A 16 41.55 -25.66 15.71
CA ALA A 16 40.57 -26.75 15.92
C ALA A 16 39.25 -26.16 16.46
N ALA A 17 38.12 -26.76 16.06
CA ALA A 17 36.78 -26.38 16.54
C ALA A 17 36.36 -27.24 17.74
N LEU A 18 35.51 -26.70 18.64
CA LEU A 18 34.17 -27.25 18.89
C LEU A 18 33.32 -26.35 19.83
N LEU A 19 32.06 -26.14 19.42
CA LEU A 19 30.84 -26.03 20.23
C LEU A 19 30.91 -25.61 21.71
N THR A 20 30.21 -24.52 22.08
CA THR A 20 28.87 -24.61 22.74
C THR A 20 28.26 -23.22 22.95
N ALA A 21 26.94 -23.18 23.19
CA ALA A 21 26.15 -21.94 23.25
C ALA A 21 26.38 -21.14 24.54
N THR A 22 26.31 -19.81 24.43
CA THR A 22 26.01 -18.93 25.58
C THR A 22 25.13 -17.77 25.13
N ALA A 23 24.03 -17.57 25.86
CA ALA A 23 23.00 -16.60 25.53
C ALA A 23 23.27 -15.22 26.14
N TYR A 24 22.61 -14.20 25.56
CA TYR A 24 22.12 -13.00 26.24
C TYR A 24 23.08 -12.28 27.20
N LEU A 25 23.82 -11.29 26.66
CA LEU A 25 24.30 -10.18 27.48
C LEU A 25 23.13 -9.24 27.81
N THR A 26 22.82 -9.15 29.10
CA THR A 26 21.74 -8.35 29.67
C THR A 26 22.09 -6.86 29.69
N TYR A 27 21.55 -6.08 28.76
CA TYR A 27 21.56 -4.62 28.89
C TYR A 27 20.39 -4.17 29.78
N SER A 28 20.66 -3.95 31.07
CA SER A 28 19.71 -3.38 32.03
C SER A 28 19.56 -1.86 31.85
N GLY A 29 19.11 -1.44 30.66
CA GLY A 29 18.55 -0.12 30.41
C GLY A 29 17.04 -0.11 30.66
N ARG A 30 16.47 1.04 31.00
CA ARG A 30 15.00 1.20 31.13
C ARG A 30 14.31 0.63 29.89
N LEU A 31 13.42 -0.35 30.08
CA LEU A 31 12.56 -0.90 29.02
C LEU A 31 11.83 0.26 28.30
N GLN A 32 12.27 0.60 27.09
CA GLN A 32 11.50 1.43 26.19
C GLN A 32 10.22 0.67 25.85
N LYS A 33 9.07 1.32 25.98
CA LYS A 33 7.73 0.70 25.82
C LYS A 33 7.38 0.32 24.36
N HIS A 34 8.38 0.22 23.48
CA HIS A 34 8.20 0.19 22.03
C HIS A 34 8.96 -0.93 21.29
N THR A 35 9.84 -1.67 21.97
CA THR A 35 10.67 -2.71 21.34
C THR A 35 9.83 -3.74 20.59
N GLN A 36 10.07 -3.86 19.28
CA GLN A 36 9.46 -4.87 18.41
C GLN A 36 10.24 -6.19 18.48
N LEU A 37 9.53 -7.30 18.29
CA LEU A 37 10.13 -8.64 18.23
C LEU A 37 10.43 -9.00 16.77
N ILE A 38 11.67 -9.42 16.53
CA ILE A 38 12.14 -9.98 15.25
C ILE A 38 12.39 -11.46 15.48
N VAL A 39 11.86 -12.31 14.60
CA VAL A 39 12.26 -13.71 14.52
C VAL A 39 12.83 -13.99 13.13
N THR A 40 14.08 -14.45 13.08
CA THR A 40 14.74 -14.90 11.85
C THR A 40 14.46 -16.39 11.62
N PRO A 41 14.23 -16.82 10.37
CA PRO A 41 14.08 -18.25 10.07
C PRO A 41 15.35 -19.02 10.43
N SER A 42 15.17 -20.15 11.12
CA SER A 42 16.25 -21.05 11.49
C SER A 42 16.72 -21.85 10.27
N ASN A 43 17.98 -21.69 9.88
CA ASN A 43 18.62 -22.55 8.86
C ASN A 43 18.66 -24.01 9.34
N SER A 44 17.65 -24.80 9.02
CA SER A 44 17.72 -26.26 9.07
C SER A 44 18.66 -26.73 7.95
N SER A 45 19.72 -27.44 8.33
CA SER A 45 20.80 -27.81 7.41
C SER A 45 20.33 -28.76 6.32
N LEU A 46 20.44 -28.33 5.06
CA LEU A 46 20.25 -29.18 3.88
C LEU A 46 21.29 -30.32 3.88
N THR A 47 20.85 -31.54 4.13
CA THR A 47 21.60 -32.76 3.77
C THR A 47 21.10 -33.25 2.41
N PRO A 48 21.99 -33.54 1.43
CA PRO A 48 21.57 -34.00 0.12
C PRO A 48 21.16 -35.48 0.17
N ALA A 49 19.85 -35.74 0.13
CA ALA A 49 19.34 -37.09 -0.07
C ALA A 49 19.59 -37.56 -1.52
N THR A 50 20.03 -38.80 -1.65
CA THR A 50 20.49 -39.41 -2.91
C THR A 50 19.38 -39.74 -3.91
N ASN A 51 19.74 -39.76 -5.20
CA ASN A 51 18.92 -40.15 -6.34
C ASN A 51 17.94 -41.33 -6.09
N SER A 52 16.69 -41.15 -6.49
CA SER A 52 15.94 -42.19 -7.19
C SER A 52 15.08 -41.57 -8.29
N SER A 53 14.97 -42.27 -9.42
CA SER A 53 14.31 -41.78 -10.63
C SER A 53 12.81 -42.10 -10.61
N ASN A 54 11.95 -41.11 -10.84
CA ASN A 54 10.69 -41.35 -11.55
C ASN A 54 10.13 -40.08 -12.20
N SER A 55 9.52 -40.26 -13.37
CA SER A 55 8.99 -39.19 -14.21
C SER A 55 7.56 -38.81 -13.81
N ASN A 56 7.33 -37.54 -13.48
CA ASN A 56 6.09 -36.81 -13.77
C ASN A 56 6.36 -35.31 -13.71
N ALA A 57 6.06 -34.59 -14.80
CA ALA A 57 6.34 -33.17 -14.95
C ALA A 57 5.16 -32.30 -14.49
N ASP A 58 4.90 -32.31 -13.18
CA ASP A 58 4.02 -31.35 -12.48
C ASP A 58 4.73 -30.81 -11.23
N ALA A 59 5.98 -30.39 -11.40
CA ALA A 59 6.78 -29.75 -10.36
C ALA A 59 6.42 -28.26 -10.24
N ALA A 60 5.22 -27.97 -9.73
CA ALA A 60 5.02 -26.71 -9.02
C ALA A 60 6.01 -26.70 -7.86
N MET A 61 6.98 -25.78 -7.86
CA MET A 61 7.92 -25.66 -6.75
C MET A 61 7.14 -25.31 -5.49
N ALA A 62 6.92 -26.32 -4.63
CA ALA A 62 6.57 -26.12 -3.25
C ALA A 62 7.75 -25.41 -2.59
N MET A 63 7.73 -24.07 -2.62
CA MET A 63 8.61 -23.25 -1.81
C MET A 63 8.49 -23.72 -0.38
N ALA A 64 9.63 -23.87 0.31
CA ALA A 64 9.65 -24.27 1.71
C ALA A 64 8.69 -23.38 2.52
N SER A 65 7.99 -23.98 3.48
CA SER A 65 6.95 -23.31 4.29
C SER A 65 7.44 -22.09 5.07
N ASP A 66 8.75 -21.89 5.16
CA ASP A 66 9.41 -20.74 5.75
C ASP A 66 10.02 -19.87 4.65
N LEU A 67 9.44 -18.68 4.46
CA LEU A 67 10.12 -17.62 3.71
C LEU A 67 11.42 -17.23 4.45
N PRO A 68 12.53 -16.94 3.73
CA PRO A 68 13.82 -16.61 4.35
C PRO A 68 13.86 -15.20 4.98
N PHE A 69 12.71 -14.55 5.15
CA PHE A 69 12.58 -13.18 5.61
C PHE A 69 12.17 -13.13 7.09
N PRO A 70 12.67 -12.17 7.87
CA PRO A 70 12.32 -12.06 9.27
C PRO A 70 10.85 -11.68 9.45
N VAL A 71 10.21 -12.26 10.46
CA VAL A 71 8.88 -11.83 10.91
C VAL A 71 9.04 -10.72 11.94
N VAL A 72 8.32 -9.61 11.73
CA VAL A 72 8.30 -8.45 12.61
C VAL A 72 6.93 -8.34 13.27
N LEU A 73 6.90 -8.42 14.59
CA LEU A 73 5.69 -8.24 15.39
C LEU A 73 5.47 -6.76 15.72
N PRO A 74 4.21 -6.27 15.77
CA PRO A 74 3.91 -4.90 16.20
C PRO A 74 4.34 -4.66 17.65
N PRO A 75 4.42 -3.38 18.09
CA PRO A 75 4.66 -3.06 19.50
C PRO A 75 3.61 -3.67 20.44
N ARG A 76 3.98 -3.84 21.72
CA ARG A 76 3.08 -4.24 22.82
C ARG A 76 2.55 -5.69 22.76
N ILE A 77 3.14 -6.58 21.97
CA ILE A 77 2.84 -8.02 21.99
C ILE A 77 3.39 -8.68 23.27
N ALA A 78 2.57 -9.51 23.91
CA ALA A 78 2.99 -10.26 25.11
C ALA A 78 3.92 -11.44 24.72
N PRO A 79 4.98 -11.74 25.50
CA PRO A 79 5.96 -12.78 25.14
C PRO A 79 5.35 -14.17 24.87
N HIS A 80 4.28 -14.55 25.58
CA HIS A 80 3.60 -15.83 25.39
C HIS A 80 2.84 -15.92 24.05
N GLN A 81 2.47 -14.80 23.44
CA GLN A 81 1.80 -14.74 22.13
C GLN A 81 2.79 -14.71 20.97
N ALA A 82 4.04 -14.29 21.22
CA ALA A 82 5.02 -13.99 20.17
C ALA A 82 5.31 -15.18 19.25
N ALA A 83 5.49 -16.39 19.80
CA ALA A 83 5.76 -17.59 19.01
C ALA A 83 4.56 -17.98 18.12
N GLN A 84 3.33 -17.91 18.64
CA GLN A 84 2.11 -18.22 17.90
C GLN A 84 1.87 -17.22 16.76
N LEU A 85 1.99 -15.91 17.06
CA LEU A 85 1.85 -14.85 16.06
C LEU A 85 2.95 -14.92 14.99
N THR A 86 4.19 -15.23 15.37
CA THR A 86 5.29 -15.43 14.43
C THR A 86 4.97 -16.52 13.42
N SER A 87 4.52 -17.69 13.89
CA SER A 87 4.14 -18.82 13.03
C SER A 87 2.98 -18.45 12.11
N ALA A 88 1.92 -17.84 12.65
CA ALA A 88 0.76 -17.41 11.87
C ALA A 88 1.12 -16.37 10.80
N PHE A 89 1.94 -15.37 11.12
CA PHE A 89 2.36 -14.34 10.18
C PHE A 89 3.31 -14.90 9.11
N SER A 90 4.20 -15.84 9.46
CA SER A 90 5.03 -16.55 8.47
C SER A 90 4.16 -17.28 7.44
N GLN A 91 3.15 -18.03 7.90
CA GLN A 91 2.20 -18.73 7.02
C GLN A 91 1.39 -17.79 6.13
N GLN A 92 0.89 -16.66 6.67
CA GLN A 92 0.19 -15.63 5.89
C GLN A 92 1.09 -15.03 4.81
N CYS A 93 2.36 -14.80 5.12
CA CYS A 93 3.34 -14.26 4.18
C CYS A 93 3.72 -15.27 3.11
N ALA A 94 3.88 -16.56 3.45
CA ALA A 94 4.09 -17.64 2.50
C ALA A 94 2.89 -17.83 1.56
N GLU A 95 1.65 -17.71 2.07
CA GLU A 95 0.44 -17.71 1.25
C GLU A 95 0.46 -16.54 0.25
N ALA A 96 0.81 -15.33 0.68
CA ALA A 96 0.92 -14.15 -0.18
C ALA A 96 2.00 -14.29 -1.27
N ALA A 97 3.17 -14.80 -0.89
CA ALA A 97 4.32 -14.98 -1.78
C ALA A 97 4.19 -16.17 -2.76
N ARG A 98 3.06 -16.90 -2.78
CA ARG A 98 2.84 -18.12 -3.58
C ARG A 98 3.16 -17.99 -5.08
N PHE A 99 2.93 -16.82 -5.67
CA PHE A 99 3.24 -16.54 -7.08
C PHE A 99 4.53 -15.71 -7.28
N GLY A 100 5.40 -15.69 -6.27
CA GLY A 100 6.65 -14.94 -6.25
C GLY A 100 6.48 -13.48 -5.82
N LEU A 101 7.57 -12.90 -5.33
CA LEU A 101 7.60 -11.52 -4.83
C LEU A 101 7.93 -10.51 -5.95
N PRO A 102 7.45 -9.25 -5.87
CA PRO A 102 7.74 -8.22 -6.86
C PRO A 102 9.22 -7.81 -6.96
N SER A 103 9.96 -7.97 -5.85
CA SER A 103 11.42 -7.92 -5.75
C SER A 103 11.86 -8.60 -4.44
N THR A 104 13.16 -8.68 -4.14
CA THR A 104 13.68 -9.30 -2.90
C THR A 104 14.47 -8.34 -2.00
N ALA A 105 14.56 -7.06 -2.35
CA ALA A 105 15.27 -6.05 -1.57
C ALA A 105 14.54 -5.73 -0.25
N GLU A 106 15.25 -5.82 0.89
CA GLU A 106 14.73 -5.49 2.24
C GLU A 106 13.32 -6.01 2.53
N VAL A 107 13.06 -7.28 2.18
CA VAL A 107 11.75 -7.93 2.38
C VAL A 107 11.60 -8.42 3.82
N ARG A 108 10.41 -8.18 4.39
CA ARG A 108 10.03 -8.56 5.76
C ARG A 108 8.58 -9.03 5.82
N CYS A 109 8.32 -9.92 6.76
CA CYS A 109 7.01 -10.52 7.01
C CYS A 109 6.31 -9.80 8.18
N TYR A 110 5.05 -9.41 7.99
CA TYR A 110 4.22 -8.72 8.99
C TYR A 110 2.86 -9.43 9.14
N GLY A 111 2.04 -8.99 10.09
CA GLY A 111 0.68 -9.52 10.24
C GLY A 111 -0.17 -9.22 9.01
N GLY A 112 -0.55 -10.27 8.27
CA GLY A 112 -1.40 -10.21 7.08
C GLY A 112 -0.74 -9.75 5.78
N TYR A 113 0.52 -9.25 5.81
CA TYR A 113 1.19 -8.71 4.62
C TYR A 113 2.71 -8.92 4.62
N VAL A 114 3.27 -8.92 3.41
CA VAL A 114 4.72 -8.86 3.13
C VAL A 114 5.05 -7.47 2.61
N ALA A 115 6.18 -6.88 3.02
CA ALA A 115 6.62 -5.59 2.49
C ALA A 115 8.11 -5.61 2.11
N SER A 116 8.45 -4.90 1.04
CA SER A 116 9.84 -4.51 0.71
C SER A 116 10.04 -3.05 1.13
N LEU A 117 11.03 -2.80 1.98
CA LEU A 117 11.33 -1.47 2.49
C LEU A 117 12.29 -0.72 1.56
N ASN A 118 12.16 0.62 1.45
CA ASN A 118 13.13 1.46 0.76
C ASN A 118 13.75 2.48 1.72
N TYR A 119 15.04 2.30 2.04
CA TYR A 119 15.77 3.17 2.96
C TYR A 119 16.15 4.54 2.37
N GLU A 120 16.30 4.64 1.04
CA GLU A 120 16.58 5.90 0.33
C GLU A 120 15.35 6.82 0.37
N ARG A 121 14.18 6.27 0.04
CA ARG A 121 12.90 7.00 -0.07
C ARG A 121 12.11 7.04 1.24
N ARG A 122 12.48 6.21 2.21
CA ARG A 122 11.85 6.04 3.53
C ARG A 122 10.34 5.73 3.45
N ILE A 123 9.98 4.89 2.48
CA ILE A 123 8.64 4.33 2.24
C ILE A 123 8.82 2.89 1.72
N PRO A 124 7.81 2.01 1.75
CA PRO A 124 7.93 0.71 1.08
C PRO A 124 8.06 0.83 -0.44
N ASN A 125 8.79 -0.08 -1.08
CA ASN A 125 8.77 -0.26 -2.54
C ASN A 125 7.43 -0.84 -3.00
N TRP A 126 6.91 -1.79 -2.21
CA TRP A 126 5.63 -2.46 -2.41
C TRP A 126 5.21 -3.17 -1.12
N VAL A 127 3.91 -3.42 -1.00
CA VAL A 127 3.26 -4.23 0.02
C VAL A 127 2.37 -5.25 -0.67
N MET A 128 2.42 -6.50 -0.24
CA MET A 128 1.68 -7.63 -0.80
C MET A 128 0.84 -8.31 0.28
N GLU A 129 -0.45 -8.52 0.01
CA GLU A 129 -1.44 -9.09 0.95
C GLU A 129 -2.34 -10.12 0.26
N VAL A 130 -2.97 -11.01 1.04
CA VAL A 130 -4.05 -11.91 0.58
C VAL A 130 -5.34 -11.53 1.27
N VAL A 131 -6.29 -11.04 0.48
CA VAL A 131 -7.57 -10.53 1.00
C VAL A 131 -8.61 -11.65 0.97
N ASP A 132 -8.69 -12.44 2.05
CA ASP A 132 -9.74 -13.44 2.26
C ASP A 132 -10.94 -12.82 3.01
N TYR A 133 -12.09 -12.77 2.35
CA TYR A 133 -13.35 -12.27 2.93
C TYR A 133 -13.75 -13.02 4.21
N ARG A 134 -13.42 -14.32 4.30
CA ARG A 134 -13.82 -15.20 5.41
C ARG A 134 -13.00 -14.92 6.66
N ARG A 135 -11.68 -14.67 6.53
CA ARG A 135 -10.81 -14.27 7.66
C ARG A 135 -11.21 -12.92 8.27
N ARG A 136 -11.85 -12.04 7.49
CA ARG A 136 -12.30 -10.71 7.93
C ARG A 136 -13.56 -10.71 8.81
N ARG A 137 -14.34 -11.79 8.80
CA ARG A 137 -15.43 -12.02 9.75
C ARG A 137 -14.96 -13.07 10.75
N GLY A 138 -14.46 -12.63 11.91
CA GLY A 138 -13.99 -13.51 12.99
C GLY A 138 -14.92 -14.71 13.17
N GLY A 139 -14.35 -15.91 13.07
CA GLY A 139 -15.05 -17.10 12.60
C GLY A 139 -16.14 -17.64 13.55
N ALA A 140 -17.34 -17.05 13.50
CA ALA A 140 -18.61 -17.61 13.99
C ALA A 140 -19.82 -16.69 13.71
N ARG A 141 -20.20 -16.47 12.44
CA ARG A 141 -21.56 -15.97 12.10
C ARG A 141 -22.14 -16.69 10.88
N ASN A 142 -23.38 -17.15 11.03
CA ASN A 142 -24.08 -17.94 10.01
C ASN A 142 -24.22 -17.17 8.68
N PRO A 143 -23.86 -17.75 7.53
CA PRO A 143 -23.89 -17.06 6.23
C PRO A 143 -25.31 -16.79 5.70
N GLY A 144 -26.35 -17.38 6.30
CA GLY A 144 -27.71 -17.40 5.76
C GLY A 144 -28.63 -16.20 6.07
N LYS A 145 -28.15 -15.11 6.69
CA LYS A 145 -29.04 -13.99 7.14
C LYS A 145 -28.74 -12.60 6.57
N ASP A 146 -27.64 -12.40 5.84
CA ASP A 146 -27.30 -11.10 5.22
C ASP A 146 -27.70 -11.02 3.74
N SER A 147 -28.97 -11.29 3.43
CA SER A 147 -29.54 -10.98 2.12
C SER A 147 -29.98 -9.51 2.05
N GLY A 148 -29.04 -8.59 1.77
CA GLY A 148 -29.37 -7.21 1.40
C GLY A 148 -28.77 -6.08 2.24
N ALA A 149 -27.80 -6.33 3.12
CA ALA A 149 -26.96 -5.26 3.65
C ALA A 149 -26.13 -4.67 2.48
N ASP A 150 -26.40 -3.41 2.12
CA ASP A 150 -25.83 -2.71 0.97
C ASP A 150 -24.29 -2.75 1.00
N ASP A 151 -23.64 -3.10 -0.12
CA ASP A 151 -22.17 -3.18 -0.25
C ASP A 151 -21.51 -1.78 -0.29
N SER A 152 -22.13 -0.77 0.34
CA SER A 152 -21.59 0.57 0.54
C SER A 152 -20.74 0.64 1.81
N PHE A 153 -19.79 1.58 1.86
CA PHE A 153 -19.06 1.91 3.09
C PHE A 153 -20.06 2.50 4.09
N SER A 154 -20.51 1.68 5.05
CA SER A 154 -21.41 2.11 6.12
C SER A 154 -20.71 3.13 7.02
N ALA A 155 -21.47 4.16 7.42
CA ALA A 155 -20.94 5.22 8.29
C ALA A 155 -20.47 4.67 9.65
N ASP A 156 -21.05 3.56 10.11
CA ASP A 156 -20.71 2.88 11.38
C ASP A 156 -19.30 2.26 11.40
N GLU A 157 -18.65 2.03 10.24
CA GLU A 157 -17.22 1.67 10.20
C GLU A 157 -16.29 2.90 10.23
N ALA A 158 -16.81 4.11 10.00
CA ALA A 158 -16.05 5.37 10.03
C ALA A 158 -16.22 6.15 11.34
N ASP A 159 -17.39 6.07 11.99
CA ASP A 159 -17.63 6.64 13.32
C ASP A 159 -18.10 5.56 14.30
N GLY A 160 -17.38 5.41 15.41
CA GLY A 160 -17.45 4.26 16.31
C GLY A 160 -18.53 4.34 17.39
N GLY A 161 -19.75 4.72 17.02
CA GLY A 161 -20.85 4.99 17.98
C GLY A 161 -21.61 3.76 18.51
N GLY A 162 -21.33 2.55 18.03
CA GLY A 162 -21.99 1.33 18.48
C GLY A 162 -21.34 0.72 19.72
N SER A 163 -22.16 0.15 20.63
CA SER A 163 -21.67 -0.68 21.74
C SER A 163 -21.03 -1.96 21.20
N ARG A 164 -19.70 -1.94 21.05
CA ARG A 164 -18.88 -3.07 20.57
C ARG A 164 -18.43 -3.93 21.74
N SER A 165 -18.34 -5.25 21.54
CA SER A 165 -17.80 -6.14 22.57
C SER A 165 -16.31 -5.85 22.80
N PRO A 166 -15.78 -5.99 24.04
CA PRO A 166 -14.35 -5.76 24.33
C PRO A 166 -13.40 -6.53 23.41
N ASP A 167 -13.84 -7.72 22.96
CA ASP A 167 -13.07 -8.63 22.12
C ASP A 167 -13.12 -8.31 20.61
N GLU A 168 -13.92 -7.33 20.16
CA GLU A 168 -13.97 -6.95 18.75
C GLU A 168 -12.67 -6.24 18.32
N VAL A 169 -12.08 -6.66 17.19
CA VAL A 169 -10.87 -6.04 16.62
C VAL A 169 -11.19 -4.61 16.14
N SER A 170 -10.47 -3.61 16.66
CA SER A 170 -10.81 -2.20 16.45
C SER A 170 -9.60 -1.34 16.10
N ARG A 171 -9.74 -0.59 15.00
CA ARG A 171 -8.74 0.36 14.49
C ARG A 171 -8.45 1.49 15.49
N GLN A 172 -9.37 1.78 16.41
CA GLN A 172 -9.20 2.81 17.44
C GLN A 172 -8.18 2.41 18.52
N ARG A 173 -7.77 1.13 18.59
CA ARG A 173 -6.72 0.64 19.50
C ARG A 173 -5.33 0.60 18.87
N SER A 174 -5.23 0.92 17.58
CA SER A 174 -4.00 0.87 16.79
C SER A 174 -3.38 2.26 16.65
N ASP A 175 -2.10 2.39 17.00
CA ASP A 175 -1.33 3.62 16.86
C ASP A 175 -0.33 3.49 15.71
N PHE A 176 -0.12 4.56 14.94
CA PHE A 176 1.05 4.63 14.05
C PHE A 176 2.34 4.53 14.86
N TYR A 177 3.30 3.72 14.39
CA TYR A 177 4.56 3.51 15.11
C TYR A 177 5.77 3.48 14.18
N ALA A 178 6.92 3.86 14.73
CA ALA A 178 8.22 3.71 14.10
C ALA A 178 8.70 2.25 14.16
N ASP A 179 9.26 1.73 13.07
CA ASP A 179 9.80 0.38 13.02
C ASP A 179 11.20 0.32 13.67
N ASP A 180 11.28 -0.21 14.89
CA ASP A 180 12.54 -0.32 15.64
C ASP A 180 13.54 -1.29 15.00
N THR A 181 13.07 -2.13 14.08
CA THR A 181 13.88 -3.09 13.29
C THR A 181 14.46 -2.43 12.03
N VAL A 182 14.04 -1.21 11.69
CA VAL A 182 14.69 -0.35 10.68
C VAL A 182 15.85 0.42 11.34
N PRO A 183 17.04 0.49 10.69
CA PRO A 183 18.16 1.29 11.19
C PRO A 183 17.77 2.76 11.39
N ALA A 184 18.24 3.38 12.47
CA ALA A 184 17.78 4.70 12.91
C ALA A 184 17.88 5.81 11.84
N LEU A 185 18.87 5.75 10.93
CA LEU A 185 19.07 6.70 9.82
C LEU A 185 17.94 6.69 8.76
N PHE A 186 17.18 5.59 8.70
CA PHE A 186 16.13 5.35 7.71
C PHE A 186 14.73 5.22 8.32
N ARG A 187 14.66 5.17 9.66
CA ARG A 187 13.43 4.92 10.42
C ARG A 187 12.49 6.11 10.33
N VAL A 188 11.24 5.84 9.96
CA VAL A 188 10.17 6.85 9.89
C VAL A 188 9.32 6.80 11.15
N GLY A 189 9.06 7.97 11.74
CA GLY A 189 8.17 8.14 12.89
C GLY A 189 6.78 8.66 12.49
N PRO A 190 5.77 8.56 13.37
CA PRO A 190 4.42 9.08 13.10
C PRO A 190 4.36 10.58 12.76
N ASP A 191 5.36 11.34 13.23
CA ASP A 191 5.46 12.80 13.06
C ASP A 191 6.29 13.22 11.83
N SER A 192 6.82 12.25 11.06
CA SER A 192 7.65 12.54 9.87
C SER A 192 6.88 13.13 8.68
N TYR A 193 5.55 13.18 8.71
CA TYR A 193 4.72 13.67 7.60
C TYR A 193 4.18 15.06 7.93
N THR A 194 5.03 16.07 7.77
CA THR A 194 4.80 17.45 8.23
C THR A 194 4.11 18.35 7.19
N SER A 195 4.09 17.96 5.92
CA SER A 195 3.57 18.79 4.82
C SER A 195 2.04 18.86 4.81
N ARG A 196 1.47 20.06 4.63
CA ARG A 196 0.03 20.31 4.79
C ARG A 196 -0.82 19.48 3.82
N GLY A 197 -1.79 18.76 4.40
CA GLY A 197 -2.75 17.95 3.64
C GLY A 197 -2.18 16.65 3.07
N LEU A 198 -0.95 16.28 3.44
CA LEU A 198 -0.55 14.88 3.41
C LEU A 198 -1.13 14.15 4.63
N SER A 199 -1.32 12.85 4.45
CA SER A 199 -1.87 11.93 5.44
C SER A 199 -1.03 10.65 5.46
N ARG A 200 -1.17 9.87 6.53
CA ARG A 200 -0.53 8.56 6.70
C ARG A 200 -1.36 7.50 5.95
N GLY A 201 -1.10 7.40 4.64
CA GLY A 201 -1.80 6.52 3.71
C GLY A 201 -1.37 5.07 3.86
N HIS A 202 -2.33 4.14 4.00
CA HIS A 202 -2.04 2.70 4.08
C HIS A 202 -1.97 2.08 2.68
N LEU A 203 -1.06 1.13 2.48
CA LEU A 203 -1.01 0.30 1.27
C LEU A 203 -1.83 -0.99 1.44
N ALA A 204 -1.60 -1.71 2.55
CA ALA A 204 -2.48 -2.76 3.09
C ALA A 204 -3.37 -2.15 4.20
N PRO A 205 -4.68 -1.95 3.97
CA PRO A 205 -5.54 -1.18 4.86
C PRO A 205 -6.06 -1.99 6.06
N ALA A 206 -6.04 -1.39 7.25
CA ALA A 206 -6.49 -1.98 8.51
C ALA A 206 -7.86 -2.71 8.44
N GLN A 207 -8.81 -2.20 7.65
CA GLN A 207 -10.15 -2.78 7.49
C GLN A 207 -10.16 -4.14 6.73
N LEU A 208 -9.05 -4.54 6.12
CA LEU A 208 -8.84 -5.88 5.56
C LEU A 208 -8.16 -6.84 6.55
N HIS A 209 -7.50 -6.31 7.59
CA HIS A 209 -6.76 -7.07 8.60
C HIS A 209 -7.54 -7.17 9.92
N LYS A 210 -8.70 -7.85 9.89
CA LYS A 210 -9.61 -7.99 11.04
C LYS A 210 -9.52 -9.33 11.78
N ALA A 211 -8.57 -10.21 11.43
CA ALA A 211 -8.49 -11.54 12.04
C ALA A 211 -7.95 -11.52 13.49
N SER A 212 -7.10 -10.55 13.84
CA SER A 212 -6.67 -10.28 15.22
C SER A 212 -6.28 -8.81 15.40
N GLN A 213 -6.23 -8.32 16.64
CA GLN A 213 -5.74 -6.98 16.92
C GLN A 213 -4.26 -6.82 16.54
N ALA A 214 -3.43 -7.86 16.74
CA ALA A 214 -2.03 -7.85 16.33
C ALA A 214 -1.85 -7.74 14.81
N GLU A 215 -2.72 -8.38 14.01
CA GLU A 215 -2.71 -8.23 12.55
C GLU A 215 -3.10 -6.81 12.14
N MET A 216 -4.14 -6.25 12.75
CA MET A 216 -4.55 -4.86 12.49
C MET A 216 -3.45 -3.86 12.89
N ASP A 217 -2.86 -4.03 14.07
CA ASP A 217 -1.79 -3.17 14.58
C ASP A 217 -0.58 -3.22 13.65
N ALA A 218 -0.23 -4.37 13.08
CA ALA A 218 0.87 -4.49 12.12
C ALA A 218 0.72 -3.56 10.89
N THR A 219 -0.51 -3.21 10.49
CA THR A 219 -0.75 -2.29 9.36
C THR A 219 -0.34 -0.84 9.64
N PHE A 220 -0.11 -0.48 10.90
CA PHE A 220 0.24 0.89 11.31
C PHE A 220 1.76 1.19 11.31
N ASN A 221 2.57 0.26 10.78
CA ASN A 221 4.01 0.41 10.64
C ASN A 221 4.39 1.51 9.64
N MET A 222 4.96 2.62 10.15
CA MET A 222 5.32 3.80 9.36
C MET A 222 6.37 3.58 8.26
N SER A 223 7.20 2.53 8.36
CA SER A 223 8.27 2.24 7.39
C SER A 223 7.89 1.14 6.40
N ALA A 224 7.00 0.22 6.78
CA ALA A 224 6.65 -0.96 5.99
C ALA A 224 5.34 -0.82 5.19
N ASN A 225 4.37 -0.02 5.67
CA ASN A 225 3.03 0.00 5.08
C ASN A 225 2.47 1.40 4.77
N ILE A 226 3.16 2.45 5.23
CA ILE A 226 2.63 3.82 5.15
C ILE A 226 3.40 4.66 4.12
N VAL A 227 2.66 5.49 3.38
CA VAL A 227 3.18 6.48 2.43
C VAL A 227 2.58 7.87 2.68
N PRO A 228 3.30 8.97 2.39
CA PRO A 228 2.70 10.31 2.40
C PRO A 228 1.68 10.45 1.27
N GLN A 229 0.40 10.46 1.61
CA GLN A 229 -0.71 10.43 0.65
C GLN A 229 -1.57 11.70 0.76
N ASP A 230 -1.96 12.34 -0.35
CA ASP A 230 -2.89 13.48 -0.29
C ASP A 230 -4.18 13.06 0.42
N MET A 231 -4.60 13.86 1.40
CA MET A 231 -5.69 13.52 2.30
C MET A 231 -7.04 13.35 1.59
N THR A 232 -7.25 14.03 0.46
CA THR A 232 -8.49 13.92 -0.31
C THR A 232 -8.50 12.66 -1.15
N MET A 233 -7.35 12.32 -1.75
CA MET A 233 -7.14 11.08 -2.49
C MET A 233 -7.27 9.85 -1.59
N ASN A 234 -6.66 9.88 -0.40
CA ASN A 234 -6.79 8.86 0.65
C ASN A 234 -8.26 8.69 1.08
N ALA A 235 -8.94 9.77 1.47
CA ALA A 235 -10.30 9.71 2.02
C ALA A 235 -11.40 9.43 0.98
N MET A 236 -11.14 9.55 -0.33
CA MET A 236 -12.13 9.34 -1.39
C MET A 236 -11.80 8.16 -2.30
N ASP A 237 -10.88 8.36 -3.25
CA ASP A 237 -10.78 7.47 -4.40
C ASP A 237 -9.88 6.27 -4.11
N TRP A 238 -8.89 6.41 -3.23
CA TRP A 238 -8.17 5.26 -2.67
C TRP A 238 -9.09 4.42 -1.80
N LEU A 239 -9.89 5.04 -0.92
CA LEU A 239 -10.89 4.35 -0.10
C LEU A 239 -11.95 3.62 -0.97
N ARG A 240 -12.37 4.20 -2.10
CA ARG A 240 -13.20 3.50 -3.10
C ARG A 240 -12.48 2.28 -3.67
N LEU A 241 -11.19 2.39 -4.03
CA LEU A 241 -10.40 1.28 -4.56
C LEU A 241 -10.23 0.15 -3.53
N GLU A 242 -10.07 0.48 -2.24
CA GLU A 242 -10.09 -0.49 -1.14
C GLU A 242 -11.49 -1.12 -0.96
N GLY A 243 -12.56 -0.35 -1.14
CA GLY A 243 -13.94 -0.84 -1.16
C GLY A 243 -14.18 -1.85 -2.30
N MET A 244 -13.71 -1.53 -3.50
CA MET A 244 -13.71 -2.42 -4.67
C MET A 244 -12.91 -3.69 -4.39
N THR A 245 -11.72 -3.57 -3.78
CA THR A 245 -10.88 -4.71 -3.37
C THR A 245 -11.64 -5.63 -2.39
N ARG A 246 -12.30 -5.07 -1.38
CA ARG A 246 -13.15 -5.79 -0.41
C ARG A 246 -14.35 -6.49 -1.06
N LYS A 247 -14.96 -5.88 -2.07
CA LYS A 247 -16.07 -6.44 -2.85
C LYS A 247 -15.61 -7.60 -3.75
N ILE A 248 -14.53 -7.43 -4.51
CA ILE A 248 -13.98 -8.50 -5.36
C ILE A 248 -13.50 -9.67 -4.51
N SER A 249 -12.88 -9.41 -3.35
CA SER A 249 -12.50 -10.46 -2.38
C SER A 249 -13.72 -11.29 -1.94
N LYS A 250 -14.87 -10.65 -1.68
CA LYS A 250 -16.14 -11.33 -1.36
C LYS A 250 -16.66 -12.16 -2.55
N GLU A 251 -16.64 -11.61 -3.76
CA GLU A 251 -17.06 -12.32 -4.98
C GLU A 251 -16.21 -13.58 -5.21
N VAL A 252 -14.88 -13.45 -5.21
CA VAL A 252 -13.90 -14.54 -5.45
C VAL A 252 -13.91 -15.58 -4.31
N SER A 253 -13.92 -15.15 -3.04
CA SER A 253 -13.93 -16.09 -1.89
C SER A 253 -15.21 -16.93 -1.81
N LEU A 254 -16.30 -16.47 -2.44
CA LEU A 254 -17.61 -17.14 -2.46
C LEU A 254 -17.96 -17.77 -3.81
N GLY A 255 -17.09 -17.68 -4.83
CA GLY A 255 -17.35 -18.19 -6.18
C GLY A 255 -18.50 -17.49 -6.92
N GLN A 256 -18.77 -16.22 -6.59
CA GLN A 256 -19.92 -15.46 -7.11
C GLN A 256 -19.56 -14.64 -8.35
N HIS A 257 -19.51 -15.28 -9.53
CA HIS A 257 -19.42 -14.55 -10.79
C HIS A 257 -20.75 -13.89 -11.18
N ARG A 258 -20.70 -12.60 -11.55
CA ARG A 258 -21.79 -11.93 -12.30
C ARG A 258 -21.75 -12.32 -13.78
N GLY A 259 -21.98 -13.60 -14.07
CA GLY A 259 -22.32 -14.03 -15.42
C GLY A 259 -23.61 -13.34 -15.86
N ASN A 260 -23.55 -12.52 -16.91
CA ASN A 260 -24.72 -11.82 -17.45
C ASN A 260 -25.58 -12.79 -18.28
N GLY A 261 -26.19 -13.75 -17.60
CA GLY A 261 -26.96 -14.84 -18.17
C GLY A 261 -28.19 -15.11 -17.32
N LYS A 262 -29.36 -15.20 -17.98
CA LYS A 262 -30.61 -15.63 -17.35
C LYS A 262 -30.34 -16.87 -16.47
N ARG A 263 -30.63 -16.77 -15.16
CA ARG A 263 -30.94 -17.96 -14.36
C ARG A 263 -32.12 -18.64 -15.03
N ARG A 264 -31.84 -19.65 -15.85
CA ARG A 264 -32.85 -20.50 -16.44
C ARG A 264 -33.36 -21.38 -15.31
N ALA A 265 -34.43 -20.94 -14.66
CA ALA A 265 -35.10 -21.71 -13.63
C ALA A 265 -35.71 -22.96 -14.30
N SER A 266 -34.97 -24.06 -14.28
CA SER A 266 -35.50 -25.39 -14.55
C SER A 266 -36.30 -25.82 -13.31
N SER A 267 -37.61 -25.69 -13.38
CA SER A 267 -38.56 -26.30 -12.46
C SER A 267 -38.53 -27.83 -12.59
N GLY A 268 -38.45 -28.54 -11.46
CA GLY A 268 -38.29 -30.00 -11.36
C GLY A 268 -36.81 -30.39 -11.25
N ASP A 269 -36.32 -31.03 -10.18
CA ASP A 269 -36.91 -32.15 -9.46
C ASP A 269 -36.50 -32.13 -7.96
N THR A 270 -37.30 -32.72 -7.07
CA THR A 270 -37.03 -32.81 -5.62
C THR A 270 -36.09 -33.97 -5.29
N GLY A 271 -34.89 -33.95 -5.86
CA GLY A 271 -33.78 -34.79 -5.44
C GLY A 271 -33.04 -34.15 -4.27
N ALA A 272 -33.09 -34.78 -3.09
CA ALA A 272 -32.31 -34.36 -1.92
C ALA A 272 -30.81 -34.70 -2.12
N ALA A 273 -30.14 -33.93 -2.96
CA ALA A 273 -28.69 -33.95 -3.04
C ALA A 273 -28.11 -33.25 -1.79
N GLU A 274 -27.46 -34.04 -0.93
CA GLU A 274 -26.68 -33.53 0.20
C GLU A 274 -25.69 -32.48 -0.30
N SER A 275 -25.95 -31.21 0.03
CA SER A 275 -25.00 -30.14 -0.20
C SER A 275 -23.83 -30.34 0.76
N THR A 276 -22.85 -31.12 0.33
CA THR A 276 -21.59 -31.32 1.06
C THR A 276 -21.05 -29.94 1.41
N PRO A 277 -20.84 -29.61 2.71
CA PRO A 277 -20.36 -28.29 3.07
C PRO A 277 -19.00 -28.09 2.43
N ALA A 278 -18.87 -27.06 1.58
CA ALA A 278 -17.61 -26.73 0.94
C ALA A 278 -16.53 -26.58 2.02
N SER A 279 -15.44 -27.34 1.90
CA SER A 279 -14.37 -27.35 2.90
C SER A 279 -13.89 -25.92 3.17
N PRO A 280 -13.59 -25.54 4.43
CA PRO A 280 -13.18 -24.18 4.78
C PRO A 280 -12.01 -23.62 3.94
N GLU A 281 -11.19 -24.50 3.37
CA GLU A 281 -10.01 -24.16 2.59
C GLU A 281 -10.31 -23.88 1.09
N GLY A 282 -11.41 -24.42 0.55
CA GLY A 282 -11.71 -24.54 -0.89
C GLY A 282 -12.40 -23.35 -1.57
N GLY A 283 -12.23 -22.13 -1.06
CA GLY A 283 -12.66 -20.90 -1.75
C GLY A 283 -11.54 -20.28 -2.61
N GLY A 284 -11.87 -19.34 -3.48
CA GLY A 284 -10.88 -18.55 -4.22
C GLY A 284 -10.01 -17.66 -3.32
N ARG A 285 -9.04 -16.96 -3.91
CA ARG A 285 -8.15 -16.00 -3.23
C ARG A 285 -7.98 -14.74 -4.07
N LEU A 286 -7.97 -13.58 -3.41
CA LEU A 286 -7.59 -12.30 -4.01
C LEU A 286 -6.21 -11.87 -3.49
N TYR A 287 -5.22 -11.90 -4.36
CA TYR A 287 -3.87 -11.41 -4.10
C TYR A 287 -3.79 -9.93 -4.51
N VAL A 288 -3.21 -9.10 -3.65
CA VAL A 288 -3.11 -7.65 -3.89
C VAL A 288 -1.67 -7.20 -3.66
N VAL A 289 -1.15 -6.38 -4.58
CA VAL A 289 0.14 -5.69 -4.42
C VAL A 289 -0.10 -4.20 -4.58
N SER A 290 0.26 -3.42 -3.56
CA SER A 290 0.08 -1.96 -3.52
C SER A 290 1.41 -1.27 -3.31
N GLY A 291 1.60 -0.06 -3.86
CA GLY A 291 2.85 0.66 -3.65
C GLY A 291 2.90 2.06 -4.24
N PRO A 292 3.97 2.82 -3.94
CA PRO A 292 4.23 4.12 -4.54
C PRO A 292 4.75 3.99 -5.98
N ALA A 293 4.45 5.00 -6.80
CA ALA A 293 4.99 5.16 -8.14
C ALA A 293 5.47 6.60 -8.37
N PHE A 294 6.59 6.71 -9.10
CA PHE A 294 7.22 7.97 -9.47
C PHE A 294 7.18 8.09 -10.99
N VAL A 295 6.11 8.70 -11.50
CA VAL A 295 5.83 8.83 -12.93
C VAL A 295 6.58 10.07 -13.46
N PRO A 296 7.43 9.93 -14.50
CA PRO A 296 8.10 11.08 -15.09
C PRO A 296 7.11 11.98 -15.84
N GLN A 297 7.28 13.29 -15.69
CA GLN A 297 6.55 14.31 -16.43
C GLN A 297 7.39 14.82 -17.60
N LEU A 298 6.75 15.21 -18.70
CA LEU A 298 7.44 15.90 -19.79
C LEU A 298 7.60 17.37 -19.41
N VAL A 299 8.84 17.85 -19.36
CA VAL A 299 9.15 19.27 -19.12
C VAL A 299 9.79 19.87 -20.36
N ARG A 300 9.44 21.12 -20.64
CA ARG A 300 10.16 21.96 -21.59
C ARG A 300 11.29 22.66 -20.85
N VAL A 301 12.51 22.52 -21.37
CA VAL A 301 13.69 23.22 -20.89
C VAL A 301 13.75 24.57 -21.59
N GLU A 302 13.77 25.64 -20.80
CA GLU A 302 13.94 27.01 -21.25
C GLU A 302 15.24 27.54 -20.64
N ARG A 303 16.15 28.07 -21.46
CA ARG A 303 17.37 28.72 -20.96
C ARG A 303 17.12 30.21 -20.82
N ARG A 304 17.33 30.73 -19.60
CA ARG A 304 17.38 32.17 -19.33
C ARG A 304 18.66 32.78 -19.91
N PRO A 305 18.71 34.11 -20.14
CA PRO A 305 19.90 34.80 -20.63
C PRO A 305 21.13 34.68 -19.72
N ASP A 306 20.94 34.39 -18.43
CA ASP A 306 21.99 34.13 -17.43
C ASP A 306 22.59 32.71 -17.52
N GLY A 307 22.08 31.86 -18.42
CA GLY A 307 22.48 30.47 -18.58
C GLY A 307 21.67 29.46 -17.74
N THR A 308 20.78 29.90 -16.85
CA THR A 308 19.97 29.03 -16.00
C THR A 308 18.97 28.22 -16.82
N GLU A 309 18.92 26.90 -16.63
CA GLU A 309 17.87 26.04 -17.17
C GLU A 309 16.63 26.06 -16.26
N VAL A 310 15.49 26.47 -16.82
CA VAL A 310 14.17 26.42 -16.19
C VAL A 310 13.40 25.23 -16.76
N HIS A 311 12.83 24.40 -15.88
CA HIS A 311 11.97 23.29 -16.26
C HIS A 311 10.51 23.74 -16.15
N VAL A 312 9.84 23.91 -17.29
CA VAL A 312 8.42 24.23 -17.36
C VAL A 312 7.64 22.92 -17.59
N PRO A 313 6.83 22.44 -16.64
CA PRO A 313 5.97 21.29 -16.85
C PRO A 313 5.02 21.53 -18.03
N LEU A 314 4.93 20.56 -18.95
CA LEU A 314 3.97 20.62 -20.05
C LEU A 314 2.61 20.12 -19.59
N SER A 315 1.55 20.85 -19.95
CA SER A 315 0.18 20.40 -19.68
C SER A 315 -0.31 19.59 -20.89
N PHE A 316 -0.73 18.35 -20.66
CA PHE A 316 -1.18 17.45 -21.73
C PHE A 316 -2.28 18.06 -22.60
N ALA A 317 -3.17 18.87 -22.03
CA ALA A 317 -4.27 19.50 -22.75
C ALA A 317 -3.82 20.64 -23.68
N THR A 318 -2.87 21.47 -23.25
CA THR A 318 -2.39 22.63 -24.04
C THR A 318 -1.40 22.22 -25.12
N ASP A 319 -0.54 21.25 -24.84
CA ASP A 319 0.58 20.91 -25.72
C ASP A 319 0.25 19.82 -26.75
N ALA A 320 -0.72 18.93 -26.48
CA ALA A 320 -1.23 17.97 -27.47
C ALA A 320 -1.88 18.66 -28.68
N ALA A 321 -2.52 19.82 -28.48
CA ALA A 321 -3.03 20.68 -29.55
C ALA A 321 -1.92 21.24 -30.45
N ARG A 322 -0.67 21.28 -29.96
CA ARG A 322 0.51 21.84 -30.65
C ARG A 322 1.41 20.78 -31.29
N THR A 323 1.19 19.49 -31.02
CA THR A 323 1.97 18.35 -31.54
C THR A 323 1.21 17.52 -32.57
N GLY A 324 0.38 18.19 -33.39
CA GLY A 324 -0.37 17.56 -34.48
C GLY A 324 0.48 16.64 -35.37
N ARG A 325 -0.15 15.56 -35.83
CA ARG A 325 0.39 14.40 -36.53
C ARG A 325 1.51 14.75 -37.55
N GLY A 326 2.77 14.67 -37.13
CA GLY A 326 3.94 14.90 -37.99
C GLY A 326 5.10 15.67 -37.34
N SER A 327 4.88 16.36 -36.22
CA SER A 327 5.95 17.11 -35.54
C SER A 327 6.91 16.20 -34.77
N ARG A 328 8.23 16.32 -35.02
CA ARG A 328 9.27 15.77 -34.12
C ARG A 328 9.07 16.35 -32.72
N THR A 329 9.35 15.56 -31.68
CA THR A 329 9.45 16.11 -30.32
C THR A 329 10.38 17.33 -30.33
N PRO A 330 9.96 18.50 -29.81
CA PRO A 330 10.80 19.70 -29.82
C PRO A 330 12.11 19.41 -29.08
N ALA A 331 13.23 19.91 -29.62
CA ALA A 331 14.58 19.56 -29.17
C ALA A 331 14.88 19.90 -27.70
N ASN A 332 13.98 20.63 -27.03
CA ASN A 332 14.07 21.04 -25.64
C ASN A 332 13.01 20.39 -24.72
N VAL A 333 12.34 19.32 -25.12
CA VAL A 333 11.44 18.54 -24.25
C VAL A 333 12.13 17.29 -23.74
N ARG A 334 12.20 17.10 -22.41
CA ARG A 334 12.76 15.89 -21.78
C ARG A 334 11.83 15.33 -20.70
N PRO A 335 11.77 14.01 -20.50
CA PRO A 335 11.14 13.43 -19.32
C PRO A 335 11.97 13.75 -18.07
N VAL A 336 11.32 14.20 -17.01
CA VAL A 336 11.93 14.46 -15.69
C VAL A 336 11.07 13.80 -14.62
N MET A 337 11.74 13.08 -13.70
CA MET A 337 11.11 12.57 -12.49
C MET A 337 11.34 13.58 -11.37
N SER A 338 10.26 14.14 -10.84
CA SER A 338 10.30 15.13 -9.74
C SER A 338 9.22 14.79 -8.72
N TYR A 339 9.58 14.80 -7.44
CA TYR A 339 8.68 14.51 -6.33
C TYR A 339 9.08 15.34 -5.11
N ALA A 340 8.10 15.62 -4.24
CA ALA A 340 8.33 16.35 -3.00
C ALA A 340 8.95 15.45 -1.93
N LEU A 341 9.60 16.07 -0.96
CA LEU A 341 10.01 15.43 0.30
C LEU A 341 9.20 16.04 1.45
N THR A 342 8.86 15.24 2.46
CA THR A 342 8.19 15.67 3.70
C THR A 342 9.02 15.30 4.93
N GLY A 343 8.75 15.92 6.07
CA GLY A 343 9.51 15.77 7.32
C GLY A 343 10.31 17.01 7.70
N ASP A 344 11.01 16.95 8.83
CA ASP A 344 11.85 18.04 9.30
C ASP A 344 13.27 17.92 8.72
N VAL A 345 13.68 18.94 7.97
CA VAL A 345 15.03 19.06 7.39
C VAL A 345 16.11 18.99 8.47
N LYS A 346 15.86 19.52 9.67
CA LYS A 346 16.84 19.50 10.79
C LYS A 346 17.03 18.10 11.36
N SER A 347 16.01 17.25 11.30
CA SER A 347 16.09 15.84 11.72
C SER A 347 16.85 14.95 10.75
N GLY A 348 17.01 15.38 9.48
CA GLY A 348 17.59 14.57 8.40
C GLY A 348 16.69 13.46 7.85
N THR A 349 15.53 13.20 8.46
CA THR A 349 14.58 12.14 8.07
C THR A 349 13.54 12.68 7.09
N LEU A 350 14.00 13.01 5.89
CA LEU A 350 13.14 13.40 4.76
C LEU A 350 12.55 12.17 4.06
N VAL A 351 11.23 12.13 3.92
CA VAL A 351 10.46 11.02 3.33
C VAL A 351 9.96 11.42 1.95
N ALA A 352 10.09 10.54 0.95
CA ALA A 352 9.61 10.80 -0.39
C ALA A 352 8.08 10.77 -0.47
N VAL A 353 7.50 11.79 -1.10
CA VAL A 353 6.06 11.86 -1.42
C VAL A 353 5.85 11.24 -2.81
N PRO A 354 5.17 10.09 -2.94
CA PRO A 354 4.94 9.47 -4.25
C PRO A 354 4.16 10.39 -5.18
N THR A 355 4.45 10.37 -6.48
CA THR A 355 3.63 11.10 -7.47
C THR A 355 2.29 10.41 -7.73
N HIS A 356 2.28 9.09 -7.61
CA HIS A 356 1.16 8.20 -7.88
C HIS A 356 1.21 7.03 -6.88
N LEU A 357 0.08 6.36 -6.68
CA LEU A 357 0.02 5.05 -6.03
C LEU A 357 -0.50 4.02 -7.04
N PHE A 358 -0.02 2.79 -6.94
CA PHE A 358 -0.52 1.66 -7.74
C PHE A 358 -1.19 0.61 -6.86
N LYS A 359 -2.15 -0.11 -7.43
CA LYS A 359 -2.68 -1.37 -6.89
C LYS A 359 -2.84 -2.39 -8.01
N VAL A 360 -2.18 -3.52 -7.89
CA VAL A 360 -2.32 -4.69 -8.77
C VAL A 360 -3.11 -5.75 -8.02
N LEU A 361 -4.10 -6.34 -8.67
CA LEU A 361 -4.95 -7.39 -8.13
C LEU A 361 -4.87 -8.63 -9.02
N LEU A 362 -4.70 -9.79 -8.41
CA LEU A 362 -4.79 -11.11 -9.05
C LEU A 362 -5.87 -11.92 -8.32
N ALA A 363 -6.97 -12.20 -9.01
CA ALA A 363 -7.97 -13.14 -8.55
C ALA A 363 -7.58 -14.56 -8.99
N GLU A 364 -7.61 -15.50 -8.05
CA GLU A 364 -7.63 -16.94 -8.31
C GLU A 364 -8.99 -17.47 -7.86
N GLU A 365 -9.75 -18.04 -8.80
CA GLU A 365 -11.08 -18.56 -8.50
C GLU A 365 -11.02 -19.89 -7.74
N ALA A 366 -12.17 -20.32 -7.21
CA ALA A 366 -12.29 -21.56 -6.43
C ALA A 366 -11.89 -22.85 -7.19
N ASP A 367 -11.72 -22.81 -8.51
CA ASP A 367 -11.23 -23.93 -9.31
C ASP A 367 -9.69 -24.07 -9.31
N GLY A 368 -8.96 -23.14 -8.69
CA GLY A 368 -7.50 -23.10 -8.60
C GLY A 368 -6.77 -22.93 -9.93
N ARG A 369 -7.47 -22.64 -11.03
CA ARG A 369 -6.92 -22.61 -12.39
C ARG A 369 -7.30 -21.34 -13.14
N SER A 370 -8.56 -20.94 -13.04
CA SER A 370 -9.07 -19.68 -13.56
C SER A 370 -8.49 -18.53 -12.73
N ARG A 371 -7.75 -17.64 -13.42
CA ARG A 371 -7.11 -16.47 -12.82
C ARG A 371 -7.38 -15.25 -13.68
N SER A 372 -7.48 -14.08 -13.07
CA SER A 372 -7.61 -12.81 -13.79
C SER A 372 -6.83 -11.69 -13.07
N VAL A 373 -6.41 -10.68 -13.82
CA VAL A 373 -5.56 -9.59 -13.31
C VAL A 373 -6.11 -8.22 -13.68
N ALA A 374 -5.94 -7.23 -12.79
CA ALA A 374 -6.04 -5.82 -13.16
C ALA A 374 -5.01 -4.99 -12.40
N ALA A 375 -4.60 -3.87 -13.00
CA ALA A 375 -3.69 -2.91 -12.40
C ALA A 375 -4.30 -1.51 -12.47
N PHE A 376 -4.14 -0.74 -11.40
CA PHE A 376 -4.59 0.64 -11.28
C PHE A 376 -3.41 1.53 -10.93
N LEU A 377 -3.35 2.73 -11.53
CA LEU A 377 -2.34 3.74 -11.25
C LEU A 377 -3.03 5.09 -11.07
N MET A 378 -3.00 5.62 -9.84
CA MET A 378 -3.77 6.81 -9.44
C MET A 378 -2.83 7.94 -9.02
N PRO A 379 -3.08 9.21 -9.44
CA PRO A 379 -2.27 10.34 -9.01
C PRO A 379 -2.42 10.57 -7.51
N ASN A 380 -1.30 10.82 -6.81
CA ASN A 380 -1.29 11.12 -5.38
C ASN A 380 -1.49 12.62 -5.15
N GLY A 381 -2.69 13.10 -5.48
CA GLY A 381 -3.04 14.51 -5.39
C GLY A 381 -4.55 14.74 -5.51
N PRO A 382 -5.01 16.00 -5.48
CA PRO A 382 -6.43 16.32 -5.54
C PRO A 382 -7.12 15.82 -6.82
N ILE A 383 -8.05 14.87 -6.68
CA ILE A 383 -8.91 14.41 -7.77
C ILE A 383 -10.22 15.20 -7.70
N THR A 384 -10.45 16.08 -8.67
CA THR A 384 -11.56 17.06 -8.64
C THR A 384 -12.88 16.53 -9.19
N GLU A 385 -12.85 15.45 -9.99
CA GLU A 385 -14.00 14.88 -10.71
C GLU A 385 -14.35 13.46 -10.23
N PRO A 386 -15.64 13.09 -10.17
CA PRO A 386 -16.07 11.76 -9.77
C PRO A 386 -15.96 10.76 -10.95
N LEU A 387 -14.73 10.35 -11.26
CA LEU A 387 -14.47 9.34 -12.30
C LEU A 387 -14.73 7.90 -11.79
N PRO A 388 -15.16 6.96 -12.66
CA PRO A 388 -15.20 5.53 -12.32
C PRO A 388 -13.79 5.00 -12.06
N LEU A 389 -13.62 4.00 -11.20
CA LEU A 389 -12.27 3.47 -10.89
C LEU A 389 -11.53 2.91 -12.11
N THR A 390 -12.27 2.39 -13.10
CA THR A 390 -11.72 1.95 -14.40
C THR A 390 -11.05 3.06 -15.22
N ALA A 391 -11.30 4.34 -14.93
CA ALA A 391 -10.56 5.46 -15.54
C ALA A 391 -9.08 5.50 -15.12
N TYR A 392 -8.72 4.82 -14.01
CA TYR A 392 -7.35 4.66 -13.52
C TYR A 392 -6.77 3.27 -13.80
N GLN A 393 -7.52 2.41 -14.51
CA GLN A 393 -7.03 1.09 -14.91
C GLN A 393 -5.96 1.24 -16.00
N VAL A 394 -4.87 0.51 -15.86
CA VAL A 394 -3.75 0.48 -16.80
C VAL A 394 -3.34 -0.96 -17.11
N PRO A 395 -2.67 -1.22 -18.25
CA PRO A 395 -1.99 -2.50 -18.47
C PRO A 395 -0.97 -2.78 -17.36
N LEU A 396 -0.80 -4.04 -16.97
CA LEU A 396 0.14 -4.42 -15.91
C LEU A 396 1.57 -3.96 -16.23
N GLU A 397 1.95 -4.07 -17.50
CA GLU A 397 3.25 -3.66 -18.04
C GLU A 397 3.53 -2.18 -17.86
N ALA A 398 2.49 -1.33 -17.80
CA ALA A 398 2.65 0.09 -17.54
C ALA A 398 3.11 0.35 -16.10
N VAL A 399 2.54 -0.38 -15.12
CA VAL A 399 3.00 -0.30 -13.72
C VAL A 399 4.41 -0.87 -13.60
N GLN A 400 4.67 -2.06 -14.15
CA GLN A 400 6.00 -2.69 -14.12
C GLN A 400 7.10 -1.79 -14.70
N ARG A 401 6.82 -1.08 -15.81
CA ARG A 401 7.75 -0.14 -16.45
C ARG A 401 8.04 1.10 -15.59
N VAL A 402 7.08 1.58 -14.81
CA VAL A 402 7.26 2.76 -13.94
C VAL A 402 7.92 2.38 -12.61
N THR A 403 7.63 1.21 -12.06
CA THR A 403 8.13 0.79 -10.73
C THR A 403 9.44 0.01 -10.79
N GLY A 404 9.76 -0.63 -11.92
CA GLY A 404 10.86 -1.59 -12.03
C GLY A 404 10.59 -2.93 -11.33
N LEU A 405 9.34 -3.22 -10.98
CA LEU A 405 8.92 -4.46 -10.31
C LEU A 405 8.31 -5.44 -11.31
N GLN A 406 8.39 -6.75 -11.02
CA GLN A 406 7.70 -7.80 -11.79
C GLN A 406 6.60 -8.42 -10.93
N PHE A 407 5.32 -8.20 -11.23
CA PHE A 407 4.24 -8.67 -10.36
C PHE A 407 3.86 -10.12 -10.68
N PHE A 408 3.79 -10.96 -9.65
CA PHE A 408 3.48 -12.40 -9.72
C PHE A 408 4.38 -13.16 -10.72
N PRO A 409 5.72 -13.10 -10.59
CA PRO A 409 6.67 -13.66 -11.57
C PRO A 409 6.58 -15.18 -11.76
N GLY A 410 5.90 -15.90 -10.87
CA GLY A 410 5.58 -17.33 -11.04
C GLY A 410 4.43 -17.62 -12.01
N LEU A 411 3.85 -16.61 -12.65
CA LEU A 411 2.75 -16.73 -13.63
C LEU A 411 3.10 -15.99 -14.93
N ASP A 412 2.62 -16.50 -16.08
CA ASP A 412 2.57 -15.74 -17.33
C ASP A 412 1.40 -14.74 -17.29
N THR A 413 1.60 -13.64 -16.57
CA THR A 413 0.58 -12.62 -16.32
C THR A 413 0.07 -11.93 -17.58
N ALA A 414 0.87 -11.90 -18.65
CA ALA A 414 0.50 -11.33 -19.95
C ALA A 414 -0.60 -12.13 -20.67
N ARG A 415 -0.83 -13.40 -20.30
CA ARG A 415 -1.93 -14.24 -20.83
C ARG A 415 -3.19 -14.22 -19.97
N LEU A 416 -3.16 -13.60 -18.79
CA LEU A 416 -4.31 -13.60 -17.89
C LEU A 416 -5.40 -12.65 -18.40
N PRO A 417 -6.69 -13.05 -18.34
CA PRO A 417 -7.78 -12.14 -18.67
C PRO A 417 -7.84 -10.96 -17.72
N ASP A 418 -8.30 -9.83 -18.26
CA ASP A 418 -8.61 -8.60 -17.55
C ASP A 418 -9.76 -8.84 -16.55
N MET A 419 -9.44 -8.75 -15.25
CA MET A 419 -10.38 -8.95 -14.14
C MET A 419 -11.58 -8.00 -14.21
N CYS A 420 -11.43 -6.82 -14.81
CA CYS A 420 -12.51 -5.82 -14.91
C CYS A 420 -13.52 -6.12 -16.02
N ARG A 421 -13.33 -7.22 -16.77
CA ARG A 421 -14.34 -7.78 -17.69
C ARG A 421 -15.24 -8.82 -17.02
N THR A 422 -14.76 -9.49 -15.97
CA THR A 422 -15.49 -10.52 -15.21
C THR A 422 -16.07 -9.99 -13.91
N HIS A 423 -15.37 -9.04 -13.26
CA HIS A 423 -15.81 -8.35 -12.05
C HIS A 423 -16.11 -6.89 -12.35
N ASN A 424 -17.10 -6.33 -11.64
CA ASN A 424 -17.37 -4.90 -11.73
C ASN A 424 -16.32 -4.11 -10.91
N CYS A 425 -15.26 -3.66 -11.58
CA CYS A 425 -14.19 -2.82 -11.02
C CYS A 425 -14.63 -1.37 -10.73
N ASP A 426 -15.69 -1.19 -9.95
CA ASP A 426 -16.03 0.10 -9.35
C ASP A 426 -16.72 -0.08 -7.99
N ALA A 427 -16.64 0.96 -7.17
CA ALA A 427 -17.26 1.09 -5.86
C ALA A 427 -17.81 2.51 -5.68
N LYS A 428 -19.02 2.60 -5.10
CA LYS A 428 -19.68 3.88 -4.80
C LYS A 428 -18.89 4.63 -3.73
N ALA A 429 -18.66 5.93 -3.93
CA ALA A 429 -18.34 6.83 -2.82
C ALA A 429 -19.57 6.98 -1.90
N THR A 430 -19.37 6.94 -0.59
CA THR A 430 -20.43 7.28 0.36
C THR A 430 -20.66 8.79 0.37
N ALA A 431 -21.93 9.23 0.34
CA ALA A 431 -22.29 10.64 0.15
C ALA A 431 -21.67 11.61 1.18
N TRP A 432 -21.45 11.18 2.43
CA TRP A 432 -20.83 12.02 3.46
C TRP A 432 -19.35 12.37 3.17
N LEU A 433 -18.67 11.56 2.35
CA LEU A 433 -17.29 11.83 1.95
C LEU A 433 -17.19 12.97 0.93
N GLN A 434 -18.31 13.42 0.33
CA GLN A 434 -18.33 14.45 -0.71
C GLN A 434 -17.61 15.76 -0.29
N ARG A 435 -17.52 16.08 1.01
CA ARG A 435 -16.71 17.20 1.51
C ARG A 435 -15.23 17.11 1.09
N TYR A 436 -14.66 15.91 1.01
CA TYR A 436 -13.27 15.72 0.55
C TYR A 436 -13.10 16.01 -0.94
N ARG A 437 -14.14 15.77 -1.76
CA ARG A 437 -14.15 16.21 -3.17
C ARG A 437 -14.15 17.74 -3.28
N GLN A 438 -14.89 18.42 -2.40
CA GLN A 438 -14.92 19.89 -2.34
C GLN A 438 -13.57 20.47 -1.88
N VAL A 439 -12.96 19.86 -0.85
CA VAL A 439 -11.57 20.16 -0.43
C VAL A 439 -10.59 19.93 -1.57
N ALA A 440 -10.73 18.85 -2.36
CA ALA A 440 -9.87 18.59 -3.52
C ALA A 440 -9.99 19.68 -4.59
N GLN A 441 -11.20 20.14 -4.88
CA GLN A 441 -11.45 21.23 -5.83
C GLN A 441 -10.82 22.56 -5.39
N LEU A 442 -10.80 22.85 -4.08
CA LEU A 442 -10.08 24.01 -3.53
C LEU A 442 -8.56 23.84 -3.60
N ARG A 443 -8.04 22.66 -3.24
CA ARG A 443 -6.59 22.34 -3.30
C ARG A 443 -6.02 22.37 -4.73
N ALA A 444 -6.82 22.03 -5.73
CA ALA A 444 -6.45 22.10 -7.15
C ALA A 444 -6.36 23.53 -7.71
N ALA A 445 -6.72 24.56 -6.94
CA ALA A 445 -6.56 25.95 -7.35
C ALA A 445 -5.11 26.43 -7.19
N ASN A 446 -4.57 27.00 -8.26
CA ASN A 446 -3.20 27.51 -8.34
C ASN A 446 -3.12 29.04 -8.24
N THR A 447 -4.25 29.73 -8.13
CA THR A 447 -4.32 31.19 -7.99
C THR A 447 -5.50 31.61 -7.11
N VAL A 448 -5.39 32.75 -6.41
CA VAL A 448 -6.47 33.27 -5.56
C VAL A 448 -7.78 33.52 -6.34
N PRO A 449 -7.78 34.07 -7.58
CA PRO A 449 -9.01 34.18 -8.38
C PRO A 449 -9.67 32.83 -8.68
N GLN A 450 -8.89 31.82 -9.07
CA GLN A 450 -9.41 30.46 -9.32
C GLN A 450 -10.00 29.85 -8.05
N LEU A 451 -9.31 30.00 -6.90
CA LEU A 451 -9.78 29.51 -5.61
C LEU A 451 -11.12 30.15 -5.21
N ARG A 452 -11.24 31.48 -5.35
CA ARG A 452 -12.48 32.23 -5.10
C ARG A 452 -13.61 31.80 -6.03
N GLN A 453 -13.34 31.58 -7.30
CA GLN A 453 -14.32 31.09 -8.27
C GLN A 453 -14.84 29.69 -7.89
N THR A 454 -13.93 28.77 -7.53
CA THR A 454 -14.31 27.42 -7.07
C THR A 454 -15.17 27.49 -5.80
N TYR A 455 -14.76 28.30 -4.81
CA TYR A 455 -15.51 28.45 -3.56
C TYR A 455 -16.91 29.04 -3.79
N ALA A 456 -17.04 30.08 -4.62
CA ALA A 456 -18.34 30.65 -5.00
C ALA A 456 -19.24 29.63 -5.73
N SER A 457 -18.66 28.77 -6.58
CA SER A 457 -19.39 27.66 -7.21
C SER A 457 -19.91 26.66 -6.18
N LEU A 458 -19.07 26.27 -5.21
CA LEU A 458 -19.46 25.39 -4.09
C LEU A 458 -20.60 25.99 -3.25
N GLN A 459 -20.51 27.28 -2.90
CA GLN A 459 -21.59 27.98 -2.17
C GLN A 459 -22.90 27.99 -2.97
N LYS A 460 -22.85 28.20 -4.28
CA LYS A 460 -24.03 28.15 -5.16
C LYS A 460 -24.63 26.74 -5.21
N SER A 461 -23.80 25.70 -5.32
CA SER A 461 -24.24 24.30 -5.29
C SER A 461 -24.84 23.87 -3.95
N ALA A 462 -24.50 24.54 -2.85
CA ALA A 462 -25.10 24.29 -1.54
C ALA A 462 -26.52 24.87 -1.37
N GLY A 463 -27.04 25.64 -2.36
CA GLY A 463 -28.44 26.07 -2.40
C GLY A 463 -28.88 26.99 -1.25
N GLY A 464 -27.94 27.70 -0.63
CA GLY A 464 -28.17 28.50 0.58
C GLY A 464 -27.87 27.78 1.90
N GLY A 465 -27.56 26.48 1.87
CA GLY A 465 -26.98 25.76 3.01
C GLY A 465 -25.53 26.18 3.29
N GLN A 466 -25.10 26.09 4.55
CA GLN A 466 -23.72 26.35 4.93
C GLN A 466 -22.80 25.20 4.47
N LEU A 467 -21.65 25.53 3.89
CA LEU A 467 -20.61 24.55 3.56
C LEU A 467 -20.04 23.88 4.83
N ASP A 468 -19.56 22.64 4.69
CA ASP A 468 -18.87 21.93 5.77
C ASP A 468 -17.68 22.76 6.29
N LYS A 469 -17.53 22.86 7.61
CA LYS A 469 -16.48 23.67 8.26
C LYS A 469 -15.06 23.33 7.76
N THR A 470 -14.84 22.08 7.34
CA THR A 470 -13.59 21.61 6.74
C THR A 470 -13.30 22.29 5.41
N VAL A 471 -14.33 22.51 4.58
CA VAL A 471 -14.25 23.14 3.27
C VAL A 471 -14.02 24.65 3.41
N VAL A 472 -14.69 25.30 4.37
CA VAL A 472 -14.48 26.71 4.70
C VAL A 472 -13.03 26.94 5.16
N ARG A 473 -12.54 26.11 6.10
CA ARG A 473 -11.16 26.19 6.60
C ARG A 473 -10.10 25.92 5.52
N GLU A 474 -10.35 24.99 4.59
CA GLU A 474 -9.43 24.76 3.47
C GLU A 474 -9.36 25.98 2.55
N PHE A 475 -10.49 26.65 2.30
CA PHE A 475 -10.52 27.88 1.50
C PHE A 475 -9.72 29.02 2.15
N GLU A 476 -9.85 29.20 3.47
CA GLU A 476 -9.07 30.17 4.25
C GLU A 476 -7.56 29.87 4.14
N GLN A 477 -7.16 28.64 4.50
CA GLN A 477 -5.74 28.22 4.48
C GLN A 477 -5.13 28.28 3.07
N ARG A 478 -5.85 27.83 2.03
CA ARG A 478 -5.33 27.87 0.65
C ARG A 478 -5.29 29.31 0.11
N THR A 479 -6.10 30.23 0.65
CA THR A 479 -5.98 31.67 0.33
C THR A 479 -4.69 32.23 0.92
N GLU A 480 -4.38 31.94 2.19
CA GLU A 480 -3.13 32.38 2.84
C GLU A 480 -1.89 31.86 2.10
N GLU A 481 -1.86 30.58 1.74
CA GLU A 481 -0.78 29.99 0.94
C GLU A 481 -0.59 30.70 -0.41
N LEU A 482 -1.66 30.83 -1.20
CA LEU A 482 -1.58 31.42 -2.53
C LEU A 482 -1.24 32.92 -2.50
N VAL A 483 -1.57 33.63 -1.41
CA VAL A 483 -1.10 35.00 -1.19
C VAL A 483 0.39 35.02 -0.85
N ALA A 484 0.87 34.15 0.05
CA ALA A 484 2.29 34.06 0.39
C ALA A 484 3.15 33.65 -0.83
N GLU A 485 2.70 32.67 -1.61
CA GLU A 485 3.33 32.25 -2.87
C GLU A 485 3.41 33.41 -3.89
N ALA A 486 2.35 34.23 -3.99
CA ALA A 486 2.28 35.34 -4.95
C ALA A 486 3.05 36.60 -4.52
N VAL A 487 3.17 36.86 -3.21
CA VAL A 487 4.00 37.95 -2.67
C VAL A 487 5.49 37.59 -2.72
N GLY A 488 5.82 36.30 -2.62
CA GLY A 488 7.19 35.80 -2.71
C GLY A 488 8.09 36.21 -1.53
N PRO A 489 9.37 35.81 -1.54
CA PRO A 489 10.32 36.12 -0.48
C PRO A 489 10.91 37.54 -0.64
N VAL A 490 10.05 38.56 -0.71
CA VAL A 490 10.49 39.98 -0.66
C VAL A 490 11.18 40.28 0.67
N ASP A 491 10.75 39.63 1.75
CA ASP A 491 11.17 39.89 3.14
C ASP A 491 12.43 39.13 3.61
N ALA A 492 13.05 38.30 2.75
CA ALA A 492 14.20 37.46 3.11
C ALA A 492 15.55 37.93 2.52
N LEU A 493 15.55 39.07 1.82
CA LEU A 493 16.73 39.74 1.26
C LEU A 493 16.94 41.17 1.82
N GLU A 494 15.99 41.67 2.63
CA GLU A 494 16.07 42.96 3.33
C GLU A 494 16.13 42.80 4.87
N ARG A 495 16.49 41.61 5.36
CA ARG A 495 16.78 41.31 6.78
C ARG A 495 18.02 40.42 6.90
#